data_AF-A0A2A5T7R1-F1
#
_entry.id   AF-A0A2A5T7R1-F1
#
_cell.length_a   1.000
_cell.length_b   1.000
_cell.length_c   1.000
_cell.angle_alpha   90.00
_cell.angle_beta   90.00
_cell.angle_gamma   90.00
#
_symmetry.space_group_name_H-M   'P 1'
#
loop_
_entity.id
_entity.type
_entity.pdbx_description
1 polymer ?
#
loop_
_entity_poly.entity_id
_entity_poly.type
_entity_poly.pdbx_seq_one_letter_code
_entity_poly.pdbx_strand_id
1 'polypeptide(L)'
;MDEKTIRNIFQDYCEREEERLKFEMPKWLGIDEIHIIKKPRCVLTNIEHQTVIDMLDNRNKSTLLRYFTKREDRERIEFVAMDMWHP
;
A
#
# COMPACT_ATOMS: atom_id res chain seq x y z
N MET A 1 -13.18 -10.35 28.92
CA MET A 1 -12.34 -10.50 27.72
C MET A 1 -11.17 -9.55 27.88
N ASP A 2 -9.95 -10.03 27.74
CA ASP A 2 -8.73 -9.24 27.87
C ASP A 2 -8.25 -8.69 26.52
N GLU A 3 -7.44 -7.64 26.54
CA GLU A 3 -6.90 -6.98 25.35
C GLU A 3 -6.12 -7.95 24.45
N LYS A 4 -5.35 -8.87 25.04
CA LYS A 4 -4.50 -9.82 24.29
C LYS A 4 -5.37 -10.79 23.49
N THR A 5 -6.47 -11.27 24.07
CA THR A 5 -7.42 -12.12 23.36
C THR A 5 -8.04 -11.40 22.15
N ILE A 6 -8.45 -10.14 22.32
CA ILE A 6 -9.03 -9.34 21.21
C ILE A 6 -7.99 -9.11 20.11
N ARG A 7 -6.76 -8.75 20.48
CA ARG A 7 -5.65 -8.53 19.54
C ARG A 7 -5.34 -9.78 18.73
N ASN A 8 -5.27 -10.94 19.38
CA ASN A 8 -4.99 -12.21 18.70
C ASN A 8 -6.09 -12.58 17.71
N ILE A 9 -7.36 -12.45 18.10
CA ILE A 9 -8.50 -12.73 17.20
C ILE A 9 -8.44 -11.84 15.95
N PHE A 10 -8.13 -10.55 16.14
CA PHE A 10 -8.00 -9.62 15.02
C PHE A 10 -6.80 -9.96 14.12
N GLN A 11 -5.67 -10.31 14.71
CA GLN A 11 -4.48 -10.70 13.96
C GLN A 11 -4.75 -11.97 13.12
N ASP A 12 -5.36 -13.00 13.72
CA ASP A 12 -5.75 -14.23 13.01
C ASP A 12 -6.73 -13.94 11.86
N TYR A 13 -7.59 -12.94 12.00
CA TYR A 13 -8.46 -12.49 10.93
C TYR A 13 -7.68 -11.81 9.80
N CYS A 14 -6.78 -10.88 10.11
CA CYS A 14 -5.96 -10.19 9.11
C CYS A 14 -5.10 -11.17 8.30
N GLU A 15 -4.43 -12.12 8.96
CA GLU A 15 -3.57 -13.11 8.28
C GLU A 15 -4.37 -13.94 7.26
N ARG A 16 -5.60 -14.35 7.59
CA ARG A 16 -6.49 -15.08 6.67
C ARG A 16 -6.97 -14.25 5.49
N GLU A 17 -7.18 -12.96 5.69
CA GLU A 17 -7.61 -12.04 4.62
C GLU A 17 -6.43 -11.67 3.69
N GLU A 18 -5.22 -11.50 4.22
CA GLU A 18 -4.01 -11.24 3.42
C GLU A 18 -3.73 -12.38 2.42
N GLU A 19 -3.98 -13.64 2.79
CA GLU A 19 -3.85 -14.78 1.88
C GLU A 19 -4.84 -14.72 0.70
N ARG A 20 -6.00 -14.07 0.91
CA ARG A 20 -7.09 -13.96 -0.08
C ARG A 20 -6.96 -12.72 -0.95
N LEU A 21 -6.44 -11.63 -0.38
CA LEU A 21 -6.33 -10.32 -1.03
C LEU A 21 -5.12 -10.28 -1.96
N LYS A 22 -5.33 -10.69 -3.21
CA LYS A 22 -4.34 -10.51 -4.28
C LYS A 22 -4.73 -9.32 -5.14
N PHE A 23 -4.15 -8.16 -4.84
CA PHE A 23 -4.30 -6.97 -5.69
C PHE A 23 -3.39 -7.08 -6.91
N GLU A 24 -3.93 -6.76 -8.09
CA GLU A 24 -3.16 -6.53 -9.32
C GLU A 24 -2.74 -5.06 -9.39
N MET A 25 -1.58 -4.78 -9.99
CA MET A 25 -1.15 -3.41 -10.25
C MET A 25 -2.11 -2.75 -11.26
N PRO A 26 -2.55 -1.50 -10.99
CA PRO A 26 -3.47 -0.78 -11.87
C PRO A 26 -2.74 -0.29 -13.11
N LYS A 27 -3.48 0.18 -14.12
CA LYS A 27 -2.86 0.94 -15.20
C LYS A 27 -2.51 2.33 -14.74
N TRP A 28 -3.38 2.96 -13.94
CA TRP A 28 -3.14 4.31 -13.40
C TRP A 28 -2.91 4.23 -11.90
N LEU A 29 -1.65 4.40 -11.50
CA LEU A 29 -1.20 4.33 -10.12
C LEU A 29 -1.12 5.73 -9.50
N GLY A 30 -1.76 5.92 -8.35
CA GLY A 30 -1.54 7.09 -7.50
C GLY A 30 -0.56 6.76 -6.38
N ILE A 31 0.41 7.64 -6.15
CA ILE A 31 1.35 7.57 -5.01
C ILE A 31 1.21 8.85 -4.20
N ASP A 32 0.67 8.72 -2.99
CA ASP A 32 0.43 9.85 -2.10
C ASP A 32 1.00 9.60 -0.69
N GLU A 33 1.02 10.63 0.15
CA GLU A 33 1.46 10.56 1.54
C GLU A 33 0.37 11.04 2.50
N ILE A 34 0.03 10.19 3.47
CA ILE A 34 -0.87 10.55 4.58
C ILE A 34 -0.13 10.49 5.91
N HIS A 35 -0.60 11.25 6.91
CA HIS A 35 -0.02 11.24 8.25
C HIS A 35 -0.88 10.41 9.20
N ILE A 36 -0.35 9.28 9.65
CA ILE A 36 -0.98 8.39 10.65
C ILE A 36 -0.15 8.43 11.92
N ILE A 37 -0.75 8.85 13.04
CA ILE A 37 -0.08 8.96 14.34
C ILE A 37 1.23 9.76 14.23
N LYS A 38 1.15 10.93 13.56
CA LYS A 38 2.29 11.83 13.30
C LYS A 38 3.45 11.22 12.50
N LYS A 39 3.25 10.07 11.86
CA LYS A 39 4.23 9.44 10.97
C LYS A 39 3.69 9.45 9.53
N PRO A 40 4.48 9.88 8.55
CA PRO A 40 4.09 9.79 7.15
C PRO A 40 3.96 8.32 6.75
N ARG A 41 2.99 8.03 5.90
CA ARG A 41 2.75 6.72 5.28
C ARG A 41 2.48 6.95 3.79
N CYS A 42 3.15 6.17 2.96
CA CYS A 42 2.88 6.18 1.53
C CYS A 42 1.63 5.36 1.24
N VAL A 43 0.73 5.89 0.43
CA VAL A 43 -0.48 5.20 -0.01
C VAL A 43 -0.39 4.97 -1.51
N LEU A 44 -0.54 3.71 -1.91
CA LEU A 44 -0.64 3.31 -3.30
C LEU A 44 -2.12 3.12 -3.65
N THR A 45 -2.57 3.77 -4.72
CA THR A 45 -3.99 3.78 -5.11
C THR A 45 -4.18 3.41 -6.57
N ASN A 46 -5.28 2.74 -6.85
CA ASN A 46 -5.79 2.57 -8.20
C ASN A 46 -6.68 3.77 -8.52
N ILE A 47 -6.20 4.65 -9.41
CA ILE A 47 -6.89 5.89 -9.75
C ILE A 47 -8.19 5.60 -10.51
N GLU A 48 -8.18 4.61 -11.41
CA GLU A 48 -9.34 4.26 -12.24
C GLU A 48 -10.53 3.81 -11.39
N HIS A 49 -10.26 3.01 -10.37
CA HIS A 49 -11.29 2.41 -9.52
C HIS A 49 -11.47 3.09 -8.16
N GLN A 50 -10.68 4.13 -7.87
CA GLN A 50 -10.70 4.87 -6.60
C GLN A 50 -10.51 3.96 -5.37
N THR A 51 -9.65 2.95 -5.50
CA THR A 51 -9.36 1.99 -4.42
C THR A 51 -7.92 2.11 -3.93
N VAL A 52 -7.70 1.75 -2.67
CA VAL A 52 -6.35 1.60 -2.11
C VAL A 52 -5.82 0.22 -2.50
N ILE A 53 -4.57 0.18 -2.94
CA ILE A 53 -3.84 -1.05 -3.24
C ILE A 53 -3.01 -1.46 -2.03
N ASP A 54 -2.26 -0.51 -1.47
CA ASP A 54 -1.32 -0.79 -0.39
C ASP A 54 -0.93 0.46 0.39
N MET A 55 -0.31 0.26 1.55
CA MET A 55 0.25 1.31 2.38
C MET A 55 1.66 0.94 2.84
N LEU A 56 2.63 1.78 2.51
CA LEU A 56 4.04 1.58 2.85
C LEU A 56 4.49 2.50 3.97
N ASP A 57 5.61 2.13 4.59
CA ASP A 57 6.15 2.88 5.72
C ASP A 57 6.45 4.35 5.42
N ASN A 58 6.84 4.66 4.18
CA ASN A 58 7.19 5.99 3.68
C ASN A 58 7.24 5.98 2.14
N ARG A 59 7.30 7.16 1.52
CA ARG A 59 7.36 7.36 0.07
C ARG A 59 8.80 7.41 -0.48
N ASN A 60 9.81 7.04 0.32
CA ASN A 60 11.21 7.17 -0.11
C ASN A 60 11.50 6.26 -1.32
N LYS A 61 12.38 6.73 -2.22
CA LYS A 61 12.79 6.00 -3.43
C LYS A 61 13.23 4.56 -3.14
N SER A 62 13.99 4.31 -2.08
CA SER A 62 14.45 2.97 -1.71
C SER A 62 13.32 2.03 -1.28
N THR A 63 12.28 2.56 -0.63
CA THR A 63 11.08 1.81 -0.23
C THR A 63 10.25 1.46 -1.46
N LEU A 64 9.98 2.43 -2.34
CA LEU A 64 9.24 2.22 -3.58
C LEU A 64 9.98 1.25 -4.51
N LEU A 65 11.29 1.41 -4.68
CA LEU A 65 12.10 0.51 -5.51
C LEU A 65 12.03 -0.94 -5.01
N ARG A 66 12.16 -1.15 -3.69
CA ARG A 66 12.03 -2.48 -3.09
C ARG A 66 10.65 -3.07 -3.29
N TYR A 67 9.60 -2.25 -3.19
CA TYR A 67 8.22 -2.67 -3.41
C TYR A 67 7.99 -3.13 -4.87
N PHE A 68 8.24 -2.25 -5.83
CA PHE A 68 7.98 -2.54 -7.24
C PHE A 68 8.92 -3.60 -7.83
N THR A 69 10.15 -3.76 -7.31
CA THR A 69 11.05 -4.82 -7.79
C THR A 69 10.53 -6.23 -7.46
N LYS A 70 9.71 -6.38 -6.41
CA LYS A 70 9.10 -7.66 -6.03
C LYS A 70 7.79 -7.96 -6.76
N ARG A 71 7.24 -6.99 -7.51
CA ARG A 71 5.96 -7.12 -8.21
C ARG A 71 6.20 -7.58 -9.64
N GLU A 72 5.73 -8.78 -9.98
CA GLU A 72 5.81 -9.35 -11.33
C GLU A 72 4.90 -8.63 -12.34
N ASP A 73 3.88 -7.92 -11.86
CA ASP A 73 2.86 -7.25 -12.69
C ASP A 73 3.06 -5.74 -12.81
N ARG A 74 4.22 -5.22 -12.38
CA ARG A 74 4.52 -3.78 -12.38
C ARG A 74 4.47 -3.16 -13.79
N GLU A 75 4.76 -3.93 -14.82
CA GLU A 75 4.68 -3.53 -16.24
C GLU A 75 3.26 -3.15 -16.70
N ARG A 76 2.23 -3.50 -15.92
CA ARG A 76 0.85 -3.07 -16.17
C ARG A 76 0.62 -1.59 -15.89
N ILE A 77 1.49 -0.96 -15.10
CA ILE A 77 1.38 0.47 -14.77
C ILE A 77 1.77 1.28 -16.01
N GLU A 78 0.81 2.01 -16.55
CA GLU A 78 0.98 2.89 -17.71
C GLU A 78 1.23 4.33 -17.27
N PHE A 79 0.57 4.78 -16.20
CA PHE A 79 0.67 6.14 -15.69
C PHE A 79 0.83 6.17 -14.17
N VAL A 80 1.62 7.11 -13.69
CA VAL A 80 1.80 7.39 -12.26
C VAL A 80 1.46 8.84 -11.99
N ALA A 81 0.53 9.07 -11.06
CA ALA A 81 0.29 10.39 -10.49
C ALA A 81 0.92 10.44 -9.09
N MET A 82 1.82 11.40 -8.87
CA MET A 82 2.45 11.61 -7.58
C MET A 82 2.75 13.09 -7.37
N ASP A 83 2.71 13.53 -6.11
CA ASP A 83 3.20 14.86 -5.76
C ASP A 83 4.73 14.88 -5.78
N MET A 84 5.29 15.82 -6.56
CA MET A 84 6.72 15.91 -6.89
C MET A 84 7.47 16.96 -6.05
N TRP A 85 6.96 17.28 -4.86
CA TRP A 85 7.65 18.20 -3.95
C TRP A 85 8.96 17.59 -3.42
N HIS A 86 10.10 18.18 -3.84
CA HIS A 86 11.48 17.71 -3.57
C HIS A 86 11.72 16.24 -3.98
N PRO A 87 11.75 15.95 -5.29
CA PRO A 87 11.78 14.60 -5.82
C PRO A 87 13.14 13.88 -5.70
#